data_AF-A0A7S7U9U9-F1
#
_entry.id   AF-A0A7S7U9U9-F1
#
_cell.length_a   1.000
_cell.length_b   1.000
_cell.length_c   1.000
_cell.angle_alpha   90.00
_cell.angle_beta   90.00
_cell.angle_gamma   90.00
#
_symmetry.space_group_name_H-M   'P 1'
#
loop_
_entity.id
_entity.type
_entity.pdbx_description
1 polymer ?
#
loop_
_entity_poly.entity_id
_entity_poly.type
_entity_poly.pdbx_seq_one_letter_code
_entity_poly.pdbx_strand_id
1 'polypeptide(L)' 'MRNGAELFPDEEGIELGDVRAAEMEAARALGGMARDLDLMHHGRDMVIEVRTDGGPVFEAALTFAISRPKH' A
#
# COMPACT_ATOMS: atom_id res chain seq x y z
N MET A 1 -13.34 1.45 -3.43
CA MET A 1 -12.48 1.43 -4.63
C MET A 1 -11.68 0.13 -4.59
N ARG A 2 -11.78 -0.68 -5.64
CA ARG A 2 -10.81 -1.69 -6.06
C ARG A 2 -11.04 -1.85 -7.56
N ASN A 3 -10.49 -0.93 -8.35
CA ASN A 3 -10.55 -1.02 -9.81
C ASN A 3 -9.38 -1.87 -10.29
N GLY A 4 -9.45 -3.19 -10.06
CA GLY A 4 -8.59 -4.17 -10.72
C GLY A 4 -7.09 -3.86 -10.71
N ALA A 5 -6.57 -3.22 -9.65
CA ALA A 5 -5.13 -3.03 -9.52
C ALA A 5 -4.49 -4.43 -9.45
N GLU A 6 -3.66 -4.74 -10.44
CA GLU A 6 -2.85 -5.95 -10.45
C GLU A 6 -1.98 -5.92 -9.19
N LEU A 7 -2.18 -6.92 -8.34
CA LEU A 7 -1.34 -7.15 -7.18
C LEU A 7 -0.08 -7.85 -7.68
N PHE A 8 1.03 -7.14 -7.68
CA PHE A 8 2.33 -7.74 -7.94
C PHE A 8 2.89 -8.24 -6.61
N PRO A 9 3.16 -9.55 -6.46
CA PRO A 9 3.85 -10.04 -5.29
C PRO A 9 5.25 -9.41 -5.23
N ASP A 10 5.65 -8.97 -4.05
CA ASP A 10 7.03 -8.56 -3.80
C ASP A 10 7.90 -9.83 -3.78
N GLU A 11 8.76 -9.99 -4.77
CA GLU A 11 9.68 -11.13 -4.88
C GLU A 11 10.74 -11.11 -3.75
N GLU A 12 10.94 -9.97 -3.08
CA GLU A 12 11.78 -9.80 -1.88
C GLU A 12 10.96 -9.76 -0.57
N GLY A 13 9.71 -10.26 -0.60
CA GLY A 13 8.84 -10.27 0.57
C GLY A 13 9.47 -10.96 1.79
N ILE A 14 9.20 -10.40 2.98
CA ILE A 14 9.68 -10.97 4.25
C ILE A 14 8.58 -11.78 4.94
N GLU A 15 8.94 -12.94 5.49
CA GLU A 15 8.05 -13.69 6.37
C GLU A 15 7.93 -12.98 7.73
N LEU A 16 6.70 -12.74 8.17
CA LEU A 16 6.40 -12.01 9.40
C LEU A 16 5.83 -12.98 10.43
N GLY A 17 6.39 -12.97 11.64
CA GLY A 17 6.06 -13.96 12.68
C GLY A 17 4.68 -13.78 13.33
N ASP A 18 4.10 -12.59 13.22
CA ASP A 18 2.76 -12.28 13.73
C ASP A 18 2.12 -11.07 13.00
N VAL A 19 0.85 -10.81 13.31
CA VAL A 19 0.10 -9.70 12.73
C VAL A 19 0.70 -8.33 13.11
N ARG A 20 1.35 -8.22 14.28
CA ARG A 20 1.96 -6.96 14.70
C ARG A 20 3.17 -6.62 13.84
N ALA A 21 3.98 -7.62 13.49
CA ALA A 21 5.07 -7.49 12.54
C ALA A 21 4.53 -7.13 11.14
N ALA A 22 3.40 -7.72 10.73
CA ALA A 22 2.68 -7.34 9.50
C ALA A 22 2.26 -5.86 9.48
N GLU A 23 1.66 -5.36 10.56
CA GLU A 23 1.30 -3.95 10.70
C GLU A 23 2.52 -3.03 10.55
N MET A 24 3.60 -3.35 11.28
CA MET A 24 4.80 -2.53 11.33
C MET A 24 5.53 -2.46 9.99
N GLU A 25 5.71 -3.61 9.32
CA GLU A 25 6.40 -3.62 8.04
C GLU A 25 5.57 -2.94 6.95
N ALA A 26 4.27 -3.24 6.85
CA ALA A 26 3.42 -2.61 5.85
C ALA A 26 3.34 -1.08 6.05
N ALA A 27 3.26 -0.59 7.29
CA ALA A 27 3.31 0.84 7.56
C ALA A 27 4.66 1.48 7.19
N ARG A 28 5.77 0.80 7.53
CA ARG A 28 7.13 1.27 7.22
C ARG A 28 7.37 1.32 5.71
N ALA A 29 7.04 0.25 5.00
CA ALA A 29 7.18 0.16 3.56
C ALA A 29 6.31 1.20 2.85
N LEU A 30 5.05 1.37 3.28
CA LEU A 30 4.16 2.38 2.71
C LEU A 30 4.70 3.79 2.95
N GLY A 31 5.21 4.08 4.14
CA GLY A 31 5.84 5.37 4.45
C GLY A 31 7.09 5.65 3.62
N GLY A 32 7.90 4.63 3.36
CA GLY A 32 9.05 4.73 2.45
C GLY A 32 8.61 5.09 1.03
N MET A 33 7.65 4.34 0.47
CA MET A 33 7.14 4.61 -0.86
C MET A 33 6.45 5.98 -0.96
N ALA A 34 5.73 6.40 0.08
CA ALA A 34 5.10 7.72 0.15
C ALA A 34 6.12 8.86 0.12
N ARG A 35 7.28 8.66 0.77
CA ARG A 35 8.36 9.66 0.78
C ARG A 35 8.97 9.87 -0.60
N ASP A 36 9.10 8.80 -1.37
CA ASP A 36 9.74 8.84 -2.69
C ASP A 36 8.73 9.14 -3.82
N LEU A 37 7.46 9.38 -3.47
CA LEU A 37 6.39 9.58 -4.43
C LEU A 37 6.44 10.96 -5.07
N ASP A 38 6.56 11.00 -6.40
CA ASP A 38 6.31 12.20 -7.20
C ASP A 38 4.81 12.38 -7.45
N LEU A 39 4.17 13.21 -6.61
CA LEU A 39 2.74 13.52 -6.68
C LEU A 39 2.29 14.16 -8.00
N MET A 40 3.21 14.78 -8.77
CA MET A 40 2.87 15.41 -10.04
C MET A 40 2.70 14.39 -11.18
N HIS A 41 3.37 13.23 -11.09
CA HIS A 41 3.34 12.18 -12.11
C HIS A 41 2.60 10.91 -11.67
N HIS A 42 2.48 10.69 -10.35
CA HIS A 42 2.02 9.42 -9.78
C HIS A 42 0.92 9.61 -8.74
N GLY A 43 -0.05 10.51 -8.97
CA GLY A 43 -1.27 10.68 -8.16
C GLY A 43 -2.21 9.47 -8.17
N ARG A 44 -1.67 8.28 -7.87
CA ARG A 44 -2.34 7.00 -7.74
C ARG A 44 -2.33 6.62 -6.27
N ASP A 45 -3.41 6.00 -5.83
CA ASP A 45 -3.48 5.40 -4.50
C ASP A 45 -2.46 4.26 -4.39
N MET A 46 -1.87 4.10 -3.21
CA MET A 46 -0.91 3.05 -2.91
C MET A 46 -1.50 2.11 -1.86
N VAL A 47 -1.33 0.81 -2.06
CA VAL A 47 -1.84 -0.21 -1.14
C VAL A 47 -0.77 -1.28 -0.95
N ILE A 48 -0.48 -1.62 0.30
CA ILE A 48 0.26 -2.82 0.69
C ILE A 48 -0.70 -3.75 1.39
N GLU A 49 -0.78 -4.99 0.92
CA GLU A 49 -1.63 -6.02 1.49
C GLU A 49 -0.75 -7.17 1.98
N VAL A 50 -0.81 -7.45 3.28
CA VAL A 50 -0.13 -8.59 3.87
C VAL A 50 -1.09 -9.78 3.87
N ARG A 51 -0.61 -10.89 3.32
CA ARG A 51 -1.39 -12.10 3.08
C ARG A 51 -0.76 -13.29 3.80
N THR A 52 -1.61 -14.23 4.18
CA THR A 52 -1.23 -15.60 4.56
C THR A 52 -1.80 -16.56 3.52
N ASP A 53 -1.49 -17.86 3.65
CA ASP A 53 -2.13 -18.91 2.83
C ASP A 53 -3.67 -18.91 2.96
N GLY A 54 -4.20 -18.40 4.08
CA GLY A 54 -5.64 -18.25 4.32
C GLY A 54 -6.27 -16.99 3.72
N GLY A 55 -5.47 -16.11 3.10
CA GLY A 55 -5.93 -14.85 2.53
C GLY A 55 -5.32 -13.60 3.20
N PRO A 56 -5.80 -12.39 2.83
CA PRO A 56 -5.30 -11.14 3.37
C PRO A 56 -5.62 -11.01 4.86
N VAL A 57 -4.63 -10.55 5.62
CA VAL A 57 -4.74 -10.38 7.08
C VAL A 57 -4.55 -8.93 7.52
N PHE A 58 -3.90 -8.11 6.70
CA PHE A 58 -3.69 -6.68 6.97
C PHE A 58 -3.55 -5.89 5.68
N GLU A 59 -3.99 -4.63 5.70
CA GLU A 59 -3.85 -3.69 4.59
C GLU A 59 -3.40 -2.32 5.12
N ALA A 60 -2.38 -1.74 4.50
CA ALA A 60 -2.00 -0.34 4.67
C ALA A 60 -2.22 0.39 3.34
N ALA A 61 -2.94 1.51 3.36
CA ALA A 61 -3.27 2.27 2.17
C ALA A 61 -2.97 3.76 2.33
N LEU A 62 -2.51 4.39 1.24
CA LEU A 62 -2.34 5.83 1.08
C LEU A 62 -3.22 6.28 -0.09
N THR A 63 -4.19 7.15 0.19
CA THR A 63 -5.18 7.61 -0.79
C THR A 63 -5.07 9.11 -1.01
N PHE A 64 -5.04 9.55 -2.26
CA PHE A 64 -4.97 10.97 -2.62
C PHE A 64 -6.33 11.48 -3.10
N ALA A 65 -6.97 12.37 -2.33
CA ALA A 65 -8.22 13.00 -2.71
C ALA A 65 -8.00 14.47 -3.09
N ILE A 66 -7.92 14.77 -4.39
CA ILE A 66 -7.77 16.14 -4.89
C ILE A 66 -9.13 16.68 -5.32
N SER A 67 -9.63 17.69 -4.60
CA SER A 67 -10.80 18.47 -5.03
C SER A 67 -10.34 19.73 -5.76
N ARG A 68 -10.54 19.80 -7.08
CA ARG A 68 -10.30 21.03 -7.84
C ARG A 68 -11.59 21.86 -7.85
N PRO A 69 -11.61 23.07 -7.27
CA PRO A 69 -12.77 23.94 -7.40
C PRO A 69 -13.02 24.27 -8.88
N LYS A 70 -14.28 24.21 -9.31
CA LYS A 70 -14.66 24.62 -10.67
C LYS A 70 -14.45 26.13 -10.80
N HIS A 71 -13.63 26.54 -11.76
CA HIS A 71 -13.56 27.92 -12.22
C HIS A 71 -14.81 28.28 -13.02
#